data_AF-W1XBD8-F1
#
_entry.id   AF-W1XBD8-F1
#
_cell.length_a   1.000
_cell.length_b   1.000
_cell.length_c   1.000
_cell.angle_alpha   90.00
_cell.angle_beta   90.00
_cell.angle_gamma   90.00
#
_symmetry.space_group_name_H-M   'P 1'
#
loop_
_entity.id
_entity.type
_entity.pdbx_description
1 polymer ?
#
loop_
_entity_poly.entity_id
_entity_poly.type
_entity_poly.pdbx_seq_one_letter_code
_entity_poly.pdbx_strand_id
1 'polypeptide(L)'
;FICGTQDSHKELEQKLAAFLGMEDAILYSSCFDANGGLFETLLGAEDAIISDALNHASIIDGVRLCKAKRYRYANNDMQEL
;
A
#
# COMPACT_ATOMS: atom_id res chain seq x y z
N PHE A 1 -0.58 -22.17 -18.85
CA PHE A 1 0.60 -21.57 -18.22
C PHE A 1 0.27 -20.14 -17.86
N ILE A 2 0.64 -19.69 -16.66
CA ILE A 2 0.58 -18.27 -16.28
C ILE A 2 1.93 -17.66 -16.67
N CYS A 3 1.93 -16.70 -17.61
CA CYS A 3 3.13 -16.10 -18.20
C CYS A 3 3.03 -14.56 -18.28
N GLY A 4 2.43 -13.92 -17.26
CA GLY A 4 2.10 -12.49 -17.27
C GLY A 4 3.27 -11.53 -17.04
N THR A 5 4.39 -11.99 -16.48
CA THR A 5 5.57 -11.14 -16.26
C THR A 5 6.39 -11.08 -17.54
N GLN A 6 6.63 -9.86 -18.03
CA GLN A 6 7.42 -9.58 -19.22
C GLN A 6 8.61 -8.69 -18.83
N ASP A 7 9.65 -8.66 -19.67
CA ASP A 7 10.83 -7.83 -19.44
C ASP A 7 10.48 -6.34 -19.29
N SER A 8 9.46 -5.88 -20.01
CA SER A 8 8.95 -4.51 -19.91
C SER A 8 8.42 -4.16 -18.51
N HIS A 9 7.78 -5.11 -17.82
CA HIS A 9 7.32 -4.92 -16.45
C HIS A 9 8.53 -4.77 -15.50
N LYS A 10 9.53 -5.64 -15.65
CA LYS A 10 10.75 -5.61 -14.84
C LYS A 10 11.58 -4.35 -15.06
N GLU A 11 11.70 -3.90 -16.31
CA GLU A 11 12.39 -2.66 -16.63
C GLU A 11 11.69 -1.44 -16.02
N LEU A 12 10.35 -1.41 -16.06
CA LEU A 12 9.57 -0.33 -15.45
C LEU A 12 9.69 -0.34 -13.92
N GLU A 13 9.60 -1.51 -13.27
CA GLU A 13 9.82 -1.67 -11.83
C GLU A 13 11.17 -1.08 -11.41
N GLN A 14 12.25 -1.48 -12.09
CA GLN A 14 13.61 -0.99 -11.80
C GLN A 14 13.77 0.51 -12.03
N LYS A 15 13.20 1.05 -13.12
CA LYS A 15 13.22 2.50 -13.39
C LYS A 15 12.48 3.30 -12.31
N LEU A 16 11.34 2.80 -11.83
CA LEU A 16 10.58 3.45 -10.76
C LEU A 16 11.31 3.38 -9.42
N ALA A 17 11.86 2.21 -9.07
CA ALA A 17 12.67 2.03 -7.86
C ALA A 17 13.85 3.02 -7.85
N ALA A 18 14.60 3.08 -8.95
CA ALA A 18 15.72 4.02 -9.10
C ALA A 18 15.28 5.49 -9.03
N PHE A 19 14.14 5.83 -9.65
CA PHE A 19 13.60 7.19 -9.62
C PHE A 19 13.19 7.63 -8.21
N LEU A 20 12.61 6.72 -7.43
CA LEU A 20 12.16 6.99 -6.05
C LEU A 20 13.26 6.79 -5.00
N GLY A 21 14.43 6.27 -5.39
CA GLY A 21 15.52 5.96 -4.47
C GLY A 21 15.23 4.75 -3.55
N MET A 22 14.41 3.81 -4.02
CA MET A 22 14.03 2.59 -3.29
C MET A 22 14.80 1.37 -3.82
N GLU A 23 14.89 0.32 -3.00
CA GLU A 23 15.60 -0.91 -3.37
C GLU A 23 14.91 -1.71 -4.48
N ASP A 24 13.56 -1.72 -4.50
CA ASP A 24 12.75 -2.40 -5.51
C ASP A 24 11.38 -1.75 -5.65
N ALA A 25 10.63 -2.13 -6.69
CA ALA A 25 9.24 -1.74 -6.89
C ALA A 25 8.44 -2.91 -7.48
N ILE A 26 7.14 -2.94 -7.19
CA ILE A 26 6.21 -3.94 -7.74
C ILE A 26 5.02 -3.23 -8.40
N LEU A 27 4.66 -3.69 -9.59
CA LEU A 27 3.53 -3.14 -10.34
C LEU A 27 2.21 -3.83 -9.97
N TYR A 28 1.15 -3.02 -9.90
CA TYR A 28 -0.24 -3.45 -9.82
C TYR A 28 -1.01 -2.87 -11.01
N SER A 29 -2.17 -3.46 -11.33
CA SER A 29 -3.08 -2.95 -12.36
C SER A 29 -3.57 -1.53 -12.08
N SER A 30 -3.67 -1.15 -10.81
CA SER A 30 -4.02 0.20 -10.38
C SER A 30 -3.46 0.50 -8.98
N CYS A 31 -3.39 1.79 -8.64
CA CYS A 31 -3.09 2.21 -7.27
C CYS A 31 -4.19 1.81 -6.27
N PHE A 32 -5.41 1.52 -6.74
CA PHE A 32 -6.47 1.00 -5.87
C PHE A 32 -6.11 -0.43 -5.43
N ASP A 33 -5.73 -1.28 -6.38
CA ASP A 33 -5.34 -2.67 -6.11
C ASP A 33 -4.06 -2.74 -5.27
N ALA A 34 -3.08 -1.87 -5.54
CA ALA A 34 -1.86 -1.77 -4.75
C ALA A 34 -2.18 -1.49 -3.27
N ASN A 35 -3.00 -0.47 -2.99
CA ASN A 35 -3.41 -0.15 -1.62
C ASN A 35 -4.27 -1.25 -0.98
N GLY A 36 -5.10 -1.93 -1.76
CA GLY A 36 -5.95 -3.02 -1.28
C GLY A 36 -5.14 -4.23 -0.79
N GLY A 37 -4.10 -4.62 -1.54
CA GLY A 37 -3.28 -5.80 -1.21
C GLY A 37 -2.13 -5.54 -0.23
N LEU A 38 -1.72 -4.27 -0.06
CA LEU A 38 -0.53 -3.93 0.71
C LEU A 38 -0.63 -4.31 2.20
N PHE A 39 -1.72 -3.92 2.86
CA PHE A 39 -1.82 -3.98 4.32
C PHE A 39 -1.88 -5.41 4.87
N GLU A 40 -2.69 -6.29 4.28
CA GLU A 40 -2.81 -7.68 4.74
C GLU A 40 -1.54 -8.50 4.48
N THR A 41 -0.78 -8.16 3.43
CA THR A 41 0.48 -8.84 3.10
C THR A 41 1.56 -8.55 4.14
N LEU A 42 1.56 -7.35 4.72
CA LEU A 42 2.62 -6.89 5.63
C LEU A 42 2.24 -6.99 7.11
N LEU A 43 0.96 -6.94 7.45
CA LEU A 43 0.48 -6.74 8.82
C LEU A 43 -0.46 -7.88 9.26
N GLY A 44 -0.34 -8.27 10.53
CA GLY A 44 -1.16 -9.26 11.20
C GLY A 44 -2.05 -8.69 12.31
N ALA A 45 -2.67 -9.57 13.09
CA ALA A 45 -3.60 -9.19 14.16
C ALA A 45 -2.92 -8.47 15.35
N GLU A 46 -1.61 -8.65 15.50
CA GLU A 46 -0.83 -8.03 16.57
C GLU A 46 -0.32 -6.63 16.22
N ASP A 47 -0.46 -6.22 14.96
CA ASP A 47 0.01 -4.93 14.46
C ASP A 47 -1.06 -3.83 14.58
N ALA A 48 -0.64 -2.60 14.34
CA ALA A 48 -1.49 -1.42 14.35
C ALA A 48 -1.31 -0.59 13.07
N ILE A 49 -2.42 -0.06 12.57
CA ILE A 49 -2.47 0.90 11.46
C ILE A 49 -3.04 2.20 12.01
N ILE A 50 -2.30 3.29 11.83
CA ILE A 50 -2.74 4.65 12.16
C ILE A 50 -3.01 5.37 10.82
N SER A 51 -4.26 5.78 10.57
CA SER A 51 -4.69 6.33 9.28
C SER A 51 -5.40 7.66 9.44
N ASP A 52 -5.05 8.61 8.59
CA ASP A 52 -5.72 9.90 8.47
C ASP A 52 -7.21 9.73 8.11
N ALA A 53 -8.07 10.56 8.69
CA ALA A 53 -9.51 10.51 8.50
C ALA A 53 -10.00 10.84 7.09
N LEU A 54 -9.20 11.52 6.26
CA LEU A 54 -9.50 11.88 4.87
C LEU A 54 -8.57 11.19 3.86
N ASN A 55 -7.90 10.10 4.26
CA ASN A 55 -7.17 9.26 3.32
C ASN A 55 -8.06 8.76 2.18
N HIS A 56 -7.44 8.51 1.03
CA HIS A 56 -8.14 8.03 -0.16
C HIS A 56 -8.88 6.71 0.11
N ALA A 57 -10.04 6.52 -0.55
CA ALA A 57 -10.90 5.36 -0.31
C ALA A 57 -10.18 4.01 -0.47
N SER A 58 -9.22 3.90 -1.40
CA SER A 58 -8.43 2.67 -1.57
C SER A 58 -7.58 2.31 -0.35
N ILE A 59 -7.07 3.30 0.37
CA ILE A 59 -6.32 3.08 1.62
C ILE A 59 -7.30 2.61 2.69
N ILE A 60 -8.44 3.29 2.83
CA ILE A 60 -9.48 2.92 3.80
C ILE A 60 -9.92 1.48 3.59
N ASP A 61 -10.15 1.07 2.34
CA ASP A 61 -10.58 -0.30 2.03
C ASP A 61 -9.47 -1.33 2.29
N GLY A 62 -8.22 -1.05 1.90
CA GLY A 62 -7.09 -1.92 2.23
C GLY A 62 -6.88 -2.11 3.74
N VAL A 63 -6.98 -1.02 4.51
CA VAL A 63 -6.92 -1.06 5.98
C VAL A 63 -8.10 -1.84 6.57
N ARG A 64 -9.28 -1.78 5.94
CA ARG A 64 -10.47 -2.51 6.40
C ARG A 64 -10.36 -4.02 6.23
N LEU A 65 -9.67 -4.47 5.18
CA LEU A 65 -9.44 -5.89 4.88
C LEU A 65 -8.36 -6.50 5.78
N CYS A 66 -7.44 -5.69 6.28
CA CYS A 66 -6.40 -6.13 7.21
C CYS A 66 -6.95 -6.42 8.63
N LYS A 67 -6.35 -7.41 9.31
CA LYS A 67 -6.70 -7.81 10.70
C LYS A 67 -6.07 -6.94 11.78
N ALA A 68 -5.13 -6.08 11.42
CA ALA A 68 -4.45 -5.18 12.35
C ALA A 68 -5.43 -4.24 13.07
N LYS A 69 -5.04 -3.77 14.25
CA LYS A 69 -5.80 -2.74 14.99
C LYS A 69 -5.81 -1.44 14.20
N ARG A 70 -6.95 -0.77 14.12
CA ARG A 70 -7.13 0.43 13.30
C ARG A 70 -7.37 1.64 14.19
N TYR A 71 -6.50 2.63 14.07
CA TYR A 71 -6.59 3.92 14.75
C TYR A 71 -6.77 5.00 13.69
N ARG A 72 -7.75 5.88 13.87
CA ARG A 72 -8.07 6.95 12.93
C ARG A 72 -7.92 8.27 13.66
N TYR A 73 -7.17 9.21 13.07
CA TYR A 73 -6.96 10.56 13.60
C TYR A 73 -7.53 11.61 12.63
N ALA A 74 -7.85 12.81 13.11
CA ALA A 74 -8.37 13.92 12.32
C ALA A 74 -7.38 14.36 11.24
N ASN A 75 -7.91 14.85 10.12
CA ASN A 75 -7.07 15.16 8.97
C ASN A 75 -5.98 16.19 9.31
N ASN A 76 -4.73 15.80 9.05
CA ASN A 76 -3.55 16.64 9.28
C ASN A 76 -3.39 17.13 10.75
N ASP A 77 -3.94 16.39 11.72
CA ASP A 77 -3.78 16.70 13.15
C ASP A 77 -2.69 15.84 13.80
N MET A 78 -1.52 16.45 14.01
CA MET A 78 -0.37 15.80 14.66
C MET A 78 -0.51 15.62 16.17
N GLN A 79 -1.50 16.24 16.82
CA GLN A 79 -1.74 16.06 18.26
C GLN A 79 -2.57 14.80 18.53
N GLU A 80 -3.36 14.37 17.55
CA GLU A 80 -4.16 13.13 17.59
C GLU A 80 -3.40 11.93 17.00
N LEU A 81 -2.27 12.16 16.31
CA LEU A 81 -1.38 11.13 15.77
C LEU A 81 -0.46 10.53 16.85
#